data_AF-A0A5B0E0U0-F1
#
_entry.id   AF-A0A5B0E0U0-F1
#
_cell.length_a   1.000
_cell.length_b   1.000
_cell.length_c   1.000
_cell.angle_alpha   90.00
_cell.angle_beta   90.00
_cell.angle_gamma   90.00
#
_symmetry.space_group_name_H-M   'P 1'
#
loop_
_entity.id
_entity.type
_entity.pdbx_description
1 polymer ?
#
loop_
_entity_poly.entity_id
_entity_poly.type
_entity_poly.pdbx_seq_one_letter_code
_entity_poly.pdbx_strand_id
1 'polypeptide(L)'
;MQVGSLVQEILVSLQLARPGTVVGNSDPAVSQMLSALASAADELVQRHPYTRLLVDGKWVQPAIGPATDAVTLDTDEILFDTSTIRAATKWRWQEWNGLDYAEAFRQTEDSISRAAARHLRATRSEVVY
;
A
#
# COMPACT_ATOMS: atom_id res chain seq x y z
N MET A 1 -7.57 1.30 6.43
CA MET A 1 -7.96 0.08 5.67
C MET A 1 -7.14 -1.09 6.20
N GLN A 2 -7.75 -2.26 6.43
CA GLN A 2 -7.04 -3.45 6.93
C GLN A 2 -6.23 -4.18 5.85
N VAL A 3 -5.06 -4.71 6.21
CA VAL A 3 -4.15 -5.42 5.30
C VAL A 3 -4.82 -6.63 4.65
N GLY A 4 -5.52 -7.47 5.44
CA GLY A 4 -6.16 -8.68 4.94
C GLY A 4 -7.21 -8.38 3.86
N SER A 5 -8.01 -7.32 4.07
CA SER A 5 -9.02 -6.88 3.10
C SER A 5 -8.38 -6.37 1.81
N LEU A 6 -7.31 -5.58 1.91
CA LEU A 6 -6.60 -5.05 0.75
C LEU A 6 -6.04 -6.17 -0.14
N VAL A 7 -5.33 -7.13 0.46
CA VAL A 7 -4.71 -8.23 -0.31
C VAL A 7 -5.78 -9.13 -0.93
N GLN A 8 -6.85 -9.44 -0.20
CA GLN A 8 -7.98 -10.21 -0.74
C GLN A 8 -8.62 -9.52 -1.95
N GLU A 9 -8.82 -8.20 -1.90
CA GLU A 9 -9.37 -7.44 -3.04
C GLU A 9 -8.44 -7.46 -4.26
N ILE A 10 -7.12 -7.36 -4.05
CA ILE A 10 -6.14 -7.42 -5.15
C ILE A 10 -6.15 -8.80 -5.80
N LEU A 11 -6.14 -9.87 -5.01
CA LEU A 11 -6.19 -11.24 -5.52
C LEU A 11 -7.47 -11.50 -6.33
N VAL A 12 -8.63 -11.06 -5.82
CA VAL A 12 -9.90 -11.14 -6.56
C VAL A 12 -9.83 -10.34 -7.86
N SER A 13 -9.21 -9.15 -7.86
CA SER A 13 -9.05 -8.33 -9.07
C SER A 13 -8.16 -8.99 -10.14
N LEU A 14 -7.27 -9.88 -9.72
CA LEU A 14 -6.38 -10.68 -10.57
C LEU A 14 -6.98 -12.05 -10.92
N GLN A 15 -8.25 -12.29 -10.59
CA GLN A 15 -8.95 -13.56 -10.80
C GLN A 15 -8.32 -14.75 -10.06
N LEU A 16 -7.64 -14.49 -8.94
CA LEU A 16 -7.09 -15.51 -8.05
C LEU A 16 -8.07 -15.83 -6.92
N ALA A 17 -7.92 -17.01 -6.31
CA ALA A 17 -8.75 -17.43 -5.19
C ALA A 17 -8.63 -16.45 -4.01
N ARG A 18 -9.76 -16.09 -3.39
CA ARG A 18 -9.77 -15.22 -2.21
C ARG A 18 -9.36 -16.04 -0.97
N PRO A 19 -8.19 -15.77 -0.36
CA PRO A 19 -7.79 -16.46 0.85
C PRO A 19 -8.64 -16.00 2.05
N GLY A 20 -8.91 -16.90 2.99
CA GLY A 20 -9.60 -16.56 4.24
C GLY A 20 -8.71 -15.75 5.20
N THR A 21 -7.45 -16.18 5.33
CA THR A 21 -6.39 -15.52 6.11
C THR A 21 -5.25 -15.22 5.15
N VAL A 22 -4.68 -14.01 5.24
CA VAL A 22 -3.58 -13.59 4.36
C VAL A 22 -2.25 -13.79 5.07
N VAL A 23 -2.08 -13.22 6.27
CA VAL A 23 -0.87 -13.40 7.08
C VAL A 23 -0.78 -14.83 7.62
N GLY A 24 0.36 -15.48 7.39
CA GLY A 24 0.59 -16.88 7.81
C GLY A 24 0.00 -17.93 6.87
N ASN A 25 -0.49 -17.53 5.69
CA ASN A 25 -0.96 -18.45 4.65
C ASN A 25 0.21 -19.12 3.91
N SER A 26 0.12 -20.43 3.72
CA SER A 26 1.14 -21.24 3.04
C SER A 26 1.09 -21.17 1.51
N ASP A 27 0.06 -20.54 0.93
CA ASP A 27 -0.07 -20.39 -0.52
C ASP A 27 1.06 -19.48 -1.06
N PRO A 28 1.87 -19.97 -2.03
CA PRO A 28 2.94 -19.18 -2.64
C PRO A 28 2.45 -17.86 -3.26
N ALA A 29 1.26 -17.83 -3.85
CA ALA A 29 0.72 -16.62 -4.48
C ALA A 29 0.38 -15.55 -3.44
N VAL A 30 -0.18 -15.95 -2.29
CA VAL A 30 -0.51 -15.06 -1.17
C VAL A 30 0.76 -14.53 -0.52
N SER A 31 1.74 -15.40 -0.29
CA SER A 31 3.05 -15.02 0.24
C SER A 31 3.78 -14.04 -0.69
N GLN A 32 3.75 -14.28 -2.01
CA GLN A 32 4.34 -13.35 -2.98
C GLN A 32 3.61 -12.00 -3.01
N MET A 33 2.28 -12.00 -2.90
CA MET A 33 1.50 -10.76 -2.86
C MET A 33 1.82 -9.92 -1.61
N LEU A 34 1.99 -10.56 -0.45
CA LEU A 34 2.44 -9.89 0.77
C LEU A 34 3.84 -9.30 0.64
N SER A 35 4.77 -10.04 0.04
CA SER A 35 6.11 -9.52 -0.25
C SER A 35 6.07 -8.33 -1.23
N ALA A 36 5.19 -8.40 -2.24
CA ALA A 36 5.00 -7.30 -3.19
C ALA A 36 4.41 -6.05 -2.51
N LEU A 37 3.49 -6.24 -1.56
CA LEU A 37 2.94 -5.17 -0.74
C LEU A 37 4.04 -4.49 0.10
N ALA A 38 4.86 -5.28 0.81
CA ALA A 38 5.95 -4.75 1.62
C ALA A 38 6.97 -3.97 0.77
N SER A 39 7.39 -4.54 -0.36
CA SER A 39 8.32 -3.87 -1.27
C SER A 39 7.74 -2.58 -1.88
N ALA A 40 6.46 -2.59 -2.26
CA ALA A 40 5.77 -1.40 -2.74
C ALA A 40 5.65 -0.32 -1.66
N ALA A 41 5.36 -0.71 -0.42
CA ALA A 41 5.30 0.19 0.72
C ALA A 41 6.66 0.84 1.00
N ASP A 42 7.74 0.05 1.08
CA ASP A 42 9.09 0.56 1.30
C ASP A 42 9.51 1.57 0.23
N GLU A 43 9.20 1.29 -1.04
CA GLU A 43 9.47 2.24 -2.13
C GLU A 43 8.66 3.53 -1.98
N LEU A 44 7.38 3.44 -1.59
CA LEU A 44 6.54 4.62 -1.35
C LEU A 44 7.05 5.43 -0.15
N VAL A 45 7.50 4.78 0.93
CA VAL A 45 8.12 5.45 2.09
C VAL A 45 9.39 6.21 1.67
N GLN A 46 10.20 5.64 0.77
CA GLN A 46 11.42 6.28 0.26
C GLN A 46 11.15 7.43 -0.71
N ARG A 47 9.99 7.46 -1.40
CA ARG A 47 9.62 8.56 -2.30
C ARG A 47 9.05 9.75 -1.52
N HIS A 48 9.81 10.84 -1.46
CA HIS A 48 9.43 12.15 -0.91
C HIS A 48 8.19 12.71 -1.66
N PRO A 49 6.96 12.48 -1.17
CA PRO A 49 6.41 13.21 -0.01
C PRO A 49 5.70 12.34 1.05
N TYR A 50 5.69 11.02 0.91
CA TYR A 50 4.85 10.15 1.75
C TYR A 50 5.33 9.99 3.18
N THR A 51 6.65 10.08 3.43
CA THR A 51 7.23 9.96 4.77
C THR A 51 6.64 10.98 5.76
N ARG A 52 6.17 12.15 5.29
CA ARG A 52 5.54 13.17 6.14
C ARG A 52 4.07 12.89 6.46
N LEU A 53 3.43 12.01 5.70
CA LEU A 53 2.04 11.63 5.89
C LEU A 53 1.89 10.45 6.85
N LEU A 54 3.02 9.80 7.13
CA LEU A 54 3.13 8.62 7.97
C LEU A 54 3.52 9.01 9.40
N VAL A 55 2.99 8.27 10.37
CA VAL A 55 3.39 8.39 11.77
C VAL A 55 4.79 7.77 11.91
N ASP A 56 5.77 8.56 12.34
CA ASP A 56 7.17 8.15 12.50
C ASP A 56 7.84 7.53 11.25
N GLY A 57 7.31 7.83 10.05
CA GLY A 57 7.78 7.26 8.79
C GLY A 57 7.39 5.79 8.58
N LYS A 58 6.50 5.25 9.42
CA LYS A 58 6.01 3.87 9.40
C LYS A 58 4.70 3.78 8.64
N TRP A 59 4.47 2.67 7.94
CA TRP A 59 3.30 2.52 7.06
C TRP A 59 2.21 1.59 7.57
N VAL A 60 2.48 0.83 8.62
CA VAL A 60 1.53 -0.09 9.26
C VAL A 60 1.25 0.37 10.68
N GLN A 61 -0.02 0.40 11.06
CA GLN A 61 -0.48 0.60 12.43
C GLN A 61 -1.12 -0.69 12.95
N PRO A 62 -0.47 -1.42 13.87
CA PRO A 62 -1.09 -2.54 14.56
C PRO A 62 -2.25 -2.07 15.44
N ALA A 63 -3.19 -2.96 15.72
CA ALA A 63 -4.32 -2.68 16.63
C ALA A 63 -3.85 -2.33 18.05
N ILE A 64 -2.70 -2.88 18.47
CA ILE A 64 -2.08 -2.64 19.76
C ILE A 64 -0.58 -2.47 19.53
N GLY A 65 -0.04 -1.28 19.79
CA GLY A 65 1.40 -0.99 19.72
C GLY A 65 1.75 0.21 18.83
N PRO A 66 3.05 0.54 18.74
CA PRO A 66 3.53 1.61 17.87
C PRO A 66 3.43 1.21 16.40
N ALA A 67 3.41 2.21 15.51
CA ALA A 67 3.48 2.00 14.08
C ALA A 67 4.78 1.25 13.69
N THR A 68 4.71 0.42 12.65
CA THR A 68 5.77 -0.50 12.23
C THR A 68 5.90 -0.54 10.70
N ASP A 69 7.00 -1.12 10.21
CA ASP A 69 7.26 -1.31 8.77
C ASP A 69 6.89 -2.72 8.28
N ALA A 70 6.37 -3.56 9.16
CA ALA A 70 6.04 -4.94 8.86
C ALA A 70 4.59 -5.24 9.19
N VAL A 71 3.90 -5.90 8.25
CA VAL A 71 2.59 -6.48 8.50
C VAL A 71 2.75 -7.66 9.45
N THR A 72 1.99 -7.65 10.54
CA THR A 72 1.98 -8.69 11.56
C THR A 72 0.66 -9.47 11.60
N LEU A 73 -0.45 -8.81 11.30
CA LEU A 73 -1.80 -9.37 11.35
C LEU A 73 -2.65 -8.84 10.19
N ASP A 74 -3.65 -9.63 9.79
CA ASP A 74 -4.64 -9.21 8.78
C ASP A 74 -5.44 -7.98 9.20
N THR A 75 -5.57 -7.76 10.51
CA THR A 75 -6.26 -6.62 11.13
C THR A 75 -5.42 -5.35 11.17
N ASP A 76 -4.13 -5.42 10.84
CA ASP A 76 -3.27 -4.25 10.83
C ASP A 76 -3.79 -3.22 9.83
N GLU A 77 -3.70 -1.95 10.22
CA GLU A 77 -4.16 -0.84 9.39
C GLU A 77 -3.03 -0.27 8.55
N ILE A 78 -3.29 -0.13 7.25
CA ILE A 78 -2.38 0.55 6.32
C ILE A 78 -2.64 2.05 6.38
N LEU A 79 -1.58 2.81 6.64
CA LEU A 79 -1.62 4.27 6.80
C LEU A 79 -1.57 5.04 5.46
N PHE A 80 -1.32 4.34 4.34
CA PHE A 80 -1.37 4.92 3.01
C PHE A 80 -2.80 5.09 2.47
N ASP A 81 -2.93 6.00 1.49
CA ASP A 81 -4.13 6.03 0.67
C ASP A 81 -4.34 4.67 -0.01
N THR A 82 -5.54 4.14 0.16
CA THR A 82 -5.94 2.81 -0.33
C THR A 82 -5.71 2.66 -1.83
N SER A 83 -6.00 3.69 -2.62
CA SER A 83 -5.90 3.59 -4.08
C SER A 83 -4.44 3.53 -4.53
N THR A 84 -3.56 4.30 -3.89
CA THR A 84 -2.13 4.31 -4.17
C THR A 84 -1.46 2.99 -3.80
N ILE A 85 -1.66 2.51 -2.57
CA ILE A 85 -1.00 1.27 -2.14
C ILE A 85 -1.50 0.07 -2.95
N ARG A 86 -2.80 0.01 -3.28
CA ARG A 86 -3.37 -1.04 -4.12
C ARG A 86 -2.73 -1.07 -5.50
N ALA A 87 -2.59 0.08 -6.15
CA ALA A 87 -2.00 0.18 -7.48
C ALA A 87 -0.51 -0.22 -7.46
N ALA A 88 0.24 0.27 -6.47
CA ALA A 88 1.66 -0.03 -6.31
C ALA A 88 1.91 -1.53 -6.04
N THR A 89 1.14 -2.16 -5.15
CA THR A 89 1.23 -3.61 -4.88
C THR A 89 0.91 -4.44 -6.11
N LYS A 90 -0.16 -4.10 -6.83
CA LYS A 90 -0.54 -4.82 -8.05
C LYS A 90 0.56 -4.74 -9.12
N TRP A 91 1.13 -3.55 -9.30
CA TRP A 91 2.23 -3.33 -10.22
C TRP A 91 3.47 -4.15 -9.84
N ARG A 92 3.92 -4.09 -8.58
CA ARG A 92 5.08 -4.88 -8.12
C ARG A 92 4.88 -6.38 -8.30
N TRP A 93 3.69 -6.89 -7.97
CA TRP A 93 3.39 -8.30 -8.18
C TRP A 93 3.41 -8.68 -9.66
N GLN A 94 2.86 -7.85 -10.55
CA GLN A 94 2.88 -8.10 -12.00
C GLN A 94 4.29 -8.05 -12.58
N GLU A 95 5.12 -7.10 -12.16
CA GLU A 95 6.53 -6.99 -12.54
C GLU A 95 7.30 -8.27 -12.20
N TRP A 96 7.12 -8.79 -10.97
CA TRP A 96 7.77 -10.04 -10.55
C TRP A 96 7.30 -11.26 -11.32
N ASN A 97 6.06 -11.24 -11.82
CA ASN A 97 5.51 -12.27 -12.70
C ASN A 97 5.86 -12.05 -14.18
N GLY A 98 6.71 -11.07 -14.50
CA GLY A 98 7.16 -10.77 -15.86
C GLY A 98 6.09 -10.15 -16.77
N LEU A 99 5.03 -9.60 -16.17
CA LEU A 99 3.96 -8.92 -16.88
C LEU A 99 4.32 -7.44 -17.01
N ASP A 100 4.72 -7.03 -18.21
CA ASP A 100 5.15 -5.66 -18.49
C ASP A 100 3.94 -4.70 -18.47
N TYR A 101 3.87 -3.86 -17.43
CA TYR A 101 2.69 -3.07 -17.10
C TYR A 101 2.98 -1.56 -17.17
N ALA A 102 3.35 -1.08 -18.36
CA ALA A 102 3.63 0.33 -18.66
C ALA A 102 2.42 1.29 -18.46
N GLU A 103 1.23 0.79 -18.11
CA GLU A 103 0.00 1.59 -17.97
C GLU A 103 -0.48 1.81 -16.51
N ALA A 104 -0.13 0.93 -15.56
CA ALA A 104 -0.41 1.17 -14.12
C ALA A 104 0.52 2.23 -13.51
N PHE A 105 1.72 2.38 -14.08
CA PHE A 105 2.68 3.38 -13.63
C PHE A 105 2.10 4.80 -13.74
N ARG A 106 1.44 5.12 -14.85
CA ARG A 106 0.75 6.41 -15.06
C ARG A 106 -0.38 6.64 -14.04
N GLN A 107 -1.18 5.62 -13.74
CA GLN A 107 -2.28 5.76 -12.76
C GLN A 107 -1.76 5.91 -11.33
N THR A 108 -0.63 5.27 -11.02
CA THR A 108 0.03 5.38 -9.72
C THR A 108 0.70 6.75 -9.56
N GLU A 109 1.38 7.25 -10.58
CA GLU A 109 1.91 8.63 -10.58
C GLU A 109 0.81 9.69 -10.46
N ASP A 110 -0.32 9.48 -11.13
CA ASP A 110 -1.48 10.36 -11.01
C ASP A 110 -2.08 10.32 -9.59
N SER A 111 -2.19 9.14 -8.98
CA SER A 111 -2.71 9.02 -7.61
C SER A 111 -1.74 9.64 -6.59
N ILE A 112 -0.43 9.46 -6.80
CA ILE A 112 0.62 10.12 -6.01
C ILE A 112 0.54 11.64 -6.13
N SER A 113 0.41 12.15 -7.34
CA SER A 113 0.30 13.59 -7.61
C SER A 113 -0.95 14.18 -6.97
N ARG A 114 -2.08 13.46 -6.98
CA ARG A 114 -3.34 13.88 -6.34
C ARG A 114 -3.25 13.87 -4.81
N ALA A 115 -2.61 12.86 -4.22
CA ALA A 115 -2.40 12.81 -2.77
C ALA A 115 -1.50 13.96 -2.30
N ALA A 116 -0.38 14.20 -3.00
CA ALA A 116 0.51 15.33 -2.73
C ALA A 116 -0.22 16.68 -2.85
N ALA A 117 -1.04 16.86 -3.90
CA ALA A 117 -1.83 18.09 -4.09
C ALA A 117 -2.89 18.31 -3.00
N ARG A 118 -3.51 17.24 -2.46
CA ARG A 118 -4.48 17.34 -1.36
C ARG A 118 -3.81 17.83 -0.07
N HIS A 119 -2.62 17.33 0.24
CA HIS A 119 -1.88 17.75 1.43
C HIS A 119 -1.35 19.18 1.32
N LEU A 120 -0.83 19.59 0.16
CA LEU A 120 -0.38 20.97 -0.08
C LEU A 120 -1.52 21.99 0.11
N ARG A 121 -2.75 21.61 -0.20
CA ARG A 121 -3.95 22.45 0.02
C ARG A 121 -4.33 22.53 1.50
N ALA A 122 -4.23 21.43 2.25
CA ALA A 122 -4.54 21.40 3.68
C ALA A 122 -3.55 22.24 4.51
N THR A 123 -2.25 22.14 4.24
CA THR A 123 -1.23 22.93 4.94
C THR A 123 -1.36 24.44 4.63
N ARG A 124 -1.84 24.81 3.44
CA ARG A 124 -2.01 26.23 3.06
C ARG A 124 -3.23 26.89 3.71
N SER A 125 -4.24 26.12 4.11
CA SER A 125 -5.41 26.65 4.83
C SER A 125 -5.19 26.86 6.33
N GLU A 126 -4.12 26.29 6.91
CA GLU A 126 -3.78 26.47 8.33
C GLU A 126 -2.93 27.73 8.60
N VAL A 127 -2.44 28.41 7.54
CA VAL A 127 -1.61 29.63 7.63
C VAL A 127 -2.42 30.87 7.23
N VAL A 128 -3.63 30.99 7.77
CA VAL A 128 -4.41 32.23 7.71
C VAL A 128 -4.80 32.58 9.14
N TYR A 129 -4.03 33.50 9.73
CA TYR A 129 -4.28 34.16 11.00
C TYR A 129 -4.63 35.62 10.74
#